data_AF-A0A2W6B6S7-F1
#
_entry.id   AF-A0A2W6B6S7-F1
#
_cell.length_a   1.000
_cell.length_b   1.000
_cell.length_c   1.000
_cell.angle_alpha   90.00
_cell.angle_beta   90.00
_cell.angle_gamma   90.00
#
_symmetry.space_group_name_H-M   'P 1'
#
loop_
_entity.id
_entity.type
_entity.pdbx_description
1 polymer ?
#
loop_
_entity_poly.entity_id
_entity_poly.type
_entity_poly.pdbx_seq_one_letter_code
_entity_poly.pdbx_strand_id
1 'polypeptide(L)'
;MTTIRVFLFVIAALILAAFFVINTLQRRRELAVIRALGASTGYLLRTTLAQAVLLVVPAVITGAVLGAALGAALRHSVPFLQTPASIAGGVGALCVTGIAGALLAARQVTRVDPLTALGGQR
;
A
#
# COMPACT_ATOMS: atom_id res chain seq x y z
N MET A 1 26.06 3.90 4.76
CA MET A 1 24.88 4.79 4.57
C MET A 1 23.81 4.19 3.67
N THR A 2 24.17 3.50 2.58
CA THR A 2 23.22 2.80 1.69
C THR A 2 22.43 1.70 2.41
N THR A 3 23.07 0.93 3.29
CA THR A 3 22.43 -0.15 4.06
C THR A 3 21.23 0.34 4.88
N ILE A 4 21.39 1.44 5.64
CA ILE A 4 20.30 2.01 6.46
C ILE A 4 19.12 2.44 5.58
N ARG A 5 19.39 3.07 4.43
CA ARG A 5 18.33 3.45 3.48
C ARG A 5 17.56 2.23 2.96
N VAL A 6 18.28 1.17 2.58
CA VAL A 6 17.67 -0.07 2.13
C VAL A 6 16.79 -0.67 3.24
N PHE A 7 17.27 -0.73 4.48
CA PHE A 7 16.47 -1.20 5.62
C PHE A 7 15.19 -0.38 5.80
N LEU A 8 15.25 0.96 5.72
CA LEU A 8 14.05 1.81 5.83
C LEU A 8 13.03 1.50 4.72
N PHE A 9 13.48 1.34 3.48
CA PHE A 9 12.58 0.96 2.38
C PHE A 9 11.99 -0.44 2.57
N VAL A 10 12.79 -1.40 3.06
CA VAL A 10 12.31 -2.76 3.34
C VAL A 10 11.26 -2.75 4.45
N ILE A 11 11.52 -2.04 5.56
CA ILE A 11 10.57 -1.92 6.67
C ILE A 11 9.29 -1.23 6.20
N ALA A 12 9.41 -0.14 5.44
CA ALA A 12 8.25 0.54 4.87
C ALA A 12 7.43 -0.40 3.97
N ALA A 13 8.08 -1.14 3.07
CA ALA A 13 7.41 -2.11 2.20
C ALA A 13 6.70 -3.21 3.02
N LEU A 14 7.32 -3.72 4.08
CA LEU A 14 6.72 -4.70 4.99
C LEU A 14 5.48 -4.14 5.69
N ILE A 15 5.57 -2.90 6.22
CA ILE A 15 4.44 -2.23 6.87
C ILE A 15 3.29 -2.03 5.89
N LEU A 16 3.57 -1.54 4.67
CA LEU A 16 2.53 -1.36 3.65
C LEU A 16 1.89 -2.71 3.27
N ALA A 17 2.69 -3.75 3.06
CA ALA A 17 2.19 -5.09 2.75
C ALA A 17 1.30 -5.63 3.88
N ALA A 18 1.76 -5.55 5.13
CA ALA A 18 0.99 -5.96 6.30
C ALA A 18 -0.31 -5.17 6.45
N PHE A 19 -0.27 -3.85 6.24
CA PHE A 19 -1.45 -2.99 6.26
C PHE A 19 -2.48 -3.45 5.22
N PHE A 20 -2.06 -3.71 3.97
CA PHE A 20 -2.96 -4.18 2.93
C PHE A 20 -3.52 -5.58 3.21
N VAL A 21 -2.71 -6.49 3.76
CA VAL A 21 -3.18 -7.81 4.18
C VAL A 21 -4.26 -7.67 5.25
N ILE A 22 -4.02 -6.89 6.31
CA ILE A 22 -4.99 -6.67 7.39
C ILE A 22 -6.26 -6.01 6.86
N ASN A 23 -6.14 -4.94 6.08
CA ASN A 23 -7.27 -4.25 5.46
C ASN A 23 -8.10 -5.20 4.60
N THR A 24 -7.47 -6.05 3.78
CA THR A 24 -8.18 -7.02 2.94
C THR A 24 -8.85 -8.11 3.79
N LEU A 25 -8.20 -8.57 4.87
CA LEU A 25 -8.77 -9.54 5.80
C LEU A 25 -10.03 -8.99 6.49
N GLN A 26 -10.00 -7.74 6.95
CA GLN A 26 -11.13 -7.09 7.60
C GLN A 26 -12.34 -6.95 6.67
N ARG A 27 -12.10 -6.76 5.36
CA ARG A 27 -13.17 -6.60 4.34
C ARG A 27 -13.67 -7.90 3.72
N ARG A 28 -13.18 -9.07 4.13
CA ARG A 28 -13.56 -10.38 3.54
C ARG A 28 -15.06 -10.63 3.52
N ARG A 29 -15.77 -10.32 4.61
CA ARG A 29 -17.23 -10.51 4.71
C ARG A 29 -17.98 -9.61 3.72
N GLU A 30 -17.61 -8.34 3.65
CA GLU A 30 -18.17 -7.37 2.71
C GLU A 30 -17.97 -7.83 1.25
N LEU A 31 -16.75 -8.27 0.91
CA LEU A 31 -16.43 -8.78 -0.43
C LEU A 31 -17.18 -10.07 -0.77
N ALA A 32 -17.41 -10.96 0.20
CA ALA A 32 -18.19 -12.18 0.01
C ALA A 32 -19.66 -11.88 -0.32
N VAL A 33 -20.27 -10.90 0.37
CA VAL A 33 -21.64 -10.44 0.10
C VAL A 33 -21.73 -9.85 -1.31
N ILE A 34 -20.81 -8.96 -1.68
CA ILE A 34 -20.79 -8.33 -3.02
C ILE A 34 -20.61 -9.39 -4.12
N ARG A 35 -19.79 -10.42 -3.88
CA ARG A 35 -19.61 -11.54 -4.81
C ARG A 35 -20.84 -12.43 -4.92
N ALA A 36 -21.60 -12.63 -3.83
CA ALA A 36 -22.87 -13.35 -3.86
C ALA A 36 -23.97 -12.61 -4.62
N LEU A 37 -23.89 -11.27 -4.68
CA LEU A 37 -24.75 -10.44 -5.53
C LEU A 37 -24.36 -10.49 -7.02
N GLY A 38 -23.35 -11.28 -7.40
CA GLY A 38 -22.95 -11.51 -8.80
C GLY A 38 -21.77 -10.65 -9.29
N ALA A 39 -21.06 -9.95 -8.40
CA ALA A 39 -19.90 -9.17 -8.80
C ALA A 39 -18.74 -10.06 -9.29
N SER A 40 -18.11 -9.68 -10.40
CA SER A 40 -16.98 -10.42 -10.97
C SER A 40 -15.69 -10.23 -10.16
N THR A 41 -14.83 -11.24 -10.13
CA THR A 41 -13.51 -11.16 -9.47
C THR A 41 -12.66 -9.99 -10.00
N GLY A 42 -12.77 -9.68 -11.29
CA GLY A 42 -12.08 -8.55 -11.91
C GLY A 42 -12.57 -7.20 -11.39
N TYR A 43 -13.87 -7.06 -11.13
CA TYR A 43 -14.44 -5.87 -10.50
C TYR A 43 -13.87 -5.68 -9.08
N LEU A 44 -13.86 -6.76 -8.27
CA LEU A 44 -13.29 -6.73 -6.90
C LEU A 44 -11.80 -6.37 -6.90
N LEU A 45 -11.02 -6.90 -7.84
CA LEU A 45 -9.60 -6.56 -7.97
C LEU A 45 -9.40 -5.09 -8.33
N ARG A 46 -10.14 -4.57 -9.34
CA ARG A 46 -10.02 -3.18 -9.77
C ARG A 46 -10.41 -2.19 -8.67
N THR A 47 -11.50 -2.44 -7.94
CA THR A 47 -11.90 -1.57 -6.82
C THR A 47 -10.87 -1.58 -5.70
N THR A 48 -10.34 -2.75 -5.34
CA THR A 48 -9.31 -2.86 -4.29
C THR A 48 -8.02 -2.14 -4.69
N LEU A 49 -7.61 -2.27 -5.96
CA LEU A 49 -6.44 -1.56 -6.48
C LEU A 49 -6.66 -0.05 -6.53
N ALA A 50 -7.84 0.40 -6.96
CA ALA A 50 -8.19 1.82 -6.97
C ALA A 50 -8.15 2.41 -5.54
N GLN A 51 -8.71 1.71 -4.56
CA GLN A 51 -8.63 2.10 -3.15
C GLN A 51 -7.17 2.17 -2.65
N ALA A 52 -6.36 1.18 -3.01
CA ALA A 52 -4.94 1.15 -2.63
C ALA A 52 -4.17 2.34 -3.20
N VAL A 53 -4.37 2.66 -4.48
CA VAL A 53 -3.77 3.84 -5.12
C VAL A 53 -4.25 5.12 -4.44
N LEU A 54 -5.55 5.23 -4.19
CA LEU A 54 -6.15 6.40 -3.54
C LEU A 54 -5.63 6.61 -2.10
N LEU A 55 -5.14 5.56 -1.44
CA LEU A 55 -4.59 5.65 -0.08
C LEU A 55 -3.07 5.88 -0.09
N VAL A 56 -2.33 5.16 -0.93
CA VAL A 56 -0.85 5.21 -0.97
C VAL A 56 -0.36 6.53 -1.56
N VAL A 57 -0.96 6.99 -2.66
CA VAL A 57 -0.51 8.21 -3.36
C VAL A 57 -0.54 9.43 -2.44
N PRO A 58 -1.67 9.81 -1.80
CA PRO A 58 -1.68 10.97 -0.92
C PRO A 58 -0.83 10.78 0.34
N ALA A 59 -0.74 9.56 0.89
CA ALA A 59 0.12 9.30 2.04
C ALA A 59 1.61 9.54 1.72
N VAL A 60 2.08 9.01 0.59
CA VAL A 60 3.47 9.16 0.14
C VAL A 60 3.75 10.62 -0.26
N ILE A 61 2.83 11.29 -0.96
CA ILE A 61 2.99 12.71 -1.31
C ILE A 61 3.08 13.56 -0.05
N THR A 62 2.18 13.36 0.91
CA THR A 62 2.18 14.12 2.18
C THR A 62 3.48 13.89 2.93
N GLY A 63 3.95 12.64 3.04
CA GLY A 63 5.23 12.31 3.66
C GLY A 63 6.42 12.96 2.94
N ALA A 64 6.41 12.99 1.61
CA ALA A 64 7.46 13.63 0.82
C ALA A 64 7.48 15.16 1.00
N VAL A 65 6.31 15.81 1.02
CA VAL A 65 6.18 17.26 1.27
C VAL A 65 6.69 17.59 2.68
N LEU A 66 6.26 16.85 3.69
CA LEU A 66 6.72 17.04 5.08
C LEU A 66 8.22 16.82 5.21
N GLY A 67 8.75 15.74 4.63
CA GLY A 67 10.18 15.45 4.62
C GLY A 67 10.99 16.54 3.92
N ALA A 68 10.49 17.03 2.77
CA ALA A 68 11.14 18.11 2.03
C ALA A 68 11.12 19.44 2.80
N ALA A 69 10.02 19.77 3.47
CA ALA A 69 9.88 20.97 4.29
C ALA A 69 10.81 20.94 5.51
N LEU A 70 10.86 19.81 6.22
CA LEU A 70 11.78 19.60 7.34
C LEU A 70 13.24 19.67 6.89
N GLY A 71 13.56 19.07 5.75
CA GLY A 71 14.89 19.18 5.17
C GLY A 71 15.25 20.61 4.74
N ALA A 72 14.31 21.37 4.19
CA ALA A 72 14.55 22.78 3.91
C ALA A 72 14.82 23.59 5.18
N ALA A 73 14.13 23.29 6.29
CA ALA A 73 14.33 23.97 7.57
C ALA A 73 15.69 23.66 8.21
N LEU A 74 16.18 22.42 8.07
CA LEU A 74 17.43 21.95 8.68
C LEU A 74 18.69 22.21 7.84
N ARG A 75 18.53 22.76 6.62
CA ARG A 75 19.60 22.92 5.62
C ARG A 75 20.83 23.72 6.10
N HIS A 76 20.67 24.56 7.12
CA HIS A 76 21.73 25.41 7.67
C HIS A 76 22.39 24.82 8.92
N SER A 77 21.75 23.86 9.57
CA SER A 77 22.22 23.24 10.81
C SER A 77 22.95 21.92 10.58
N VAL A 78 22.64 21.22 9.48
CA VAL A 78 23.21 19.91 9.16
C VAL A 78 23.60 19.87 7.69
N PRO A 79 24.84 19.48 7.33
CA PRO A 79 25.25 19.37 5.94
C PRO A 79 24.66 18.11 5.30
N PHE A 80 23.53 18.23 4.61
CA PHE A 80 22.96 17.17 3.78
C PHE A 80 22.54 17.68 2.41
N LEU A 81 22.74 16.81 1.41
CA LEU A 81 22.35 17.04 0.01
C LEU A 81 20.96 16.46 -0.22
N GLN A 82 19.95 17.32 -0.26
CA GLN A 82 18.58 16.96 -0.65
C GLN A 82 18.38 17.29 -2.13
N THR A 83 18.26 16.26 -2.96
CA THR A 83 18.01 16.43 -4.41
C THR A 83 16.57 16.00 -4.76
N PRO A 84 15.88 16.70 -5.67
CA PRO A 84 14.55 16.31 -6.14
C PRO A 84 14.51 14.87 -6.68
N ALA A 85 15.58 14.44 -7.35
CA ALA A 85 15.72 13.07 -7.86
C ALA A 85 15.69 12.01 -6.74
N SER A 86 16.33 12.28 -5.60
CA SER A 86 16.32 11.36 -4.46
C SER A 86 14.93 11.22 -3.83
N ILE A 87 14.18 12.32 -3.74
CA ILE A 87 12.81 12.34 -3.22
C ILE A 87 11.89 11.60 -4.19
N ALA A 88 11.97 11.92 -5.49
CA ALA A 88 11.17 11.26 -6.52
C ALA A 88 11.45 9.75 -6.57
N GLY A 89 12.70 9.34 -6.44
CA GLY A 89 13.08 7.93 -6.37
C GLY A 89 12.46 7.21 -5.17
N GLY A 90 12.49 7.83 -3.98
CA GLY A 90 11.87 7.27 -2.78
C GLY A 90 10.34 7.19 -2.87
N VAL A 91 9.70 8.24 -3.37
CA VAL A 91 8.26 8.28 -3.64
C VAL A 91 7.86 7.17 -4.61
N GLY A 92 8.59 7.04 -5.73
CA GLY A 92 8.35 5.98 -6.72
C GLY A 92 8.49 4.59 -6.12
N ALA A 93 9.56 4.34 -5.36
CA ALA A 93 9.78 3.05 -4.72
C ALA A 93 8.65 2.68 -3.73
N LEU A 94 8.21 3.62 -2.89
CA LEU A 94 7.11 3.39 -1.94
C LEU A 94 5.76 3.19 -2.63
N CYS A 95 5.47 3.95 -3.70
CA CYS A 95 4.26 3.75 -4.48
C CYS A 95 4.24 2.37 -5.14
N VAL A 96 5.33 1.97 -5.80
CA VAL A 96 5.43 0.67 -6.47
C VAL A 96 5.28 -0.48 -5.47
N THR A 97 6.01 -0.44 -4.37
CA THR A 97 5.96 -1.48 -3.32
C THR A 97 4.59 -1.54 -2.63
N GLY A 98 3.98 -0.38 -2.35
CA GLY A 98 2.63 -0.31 -1.78
C GLY A 98 1.56 -0.91 -2.68
N ILE A 99 1.55 -0.52 -3.95
CA ILE A 99 0.60 -1.04 -4.95
C ILE A 99 0.83 -2.54 -5.18
N ALA A 100 2.09 -2.99 -5.24
CA ALA A 100 2.42 -4.41 -5.35
C ALA A 100 1.91 -5.21 -4.13
N GLY A 101 2.09 -4.69 -2.91
CA GLY A 101 1.57 -5.29 -1.68
C GLY A 101 0.04 -5.40 -1.68
N ALA A 102 -0.66 -4.36 -2.14
CA ALA A 102 -2.11 -4.37 -2.30
C ALA A 102 -2.58 -5.42 -3.31
N LEU A 103 -1.89 -5.53 -4.45
CA LEU A 103 -2.20 -6.53 -5.48
C LEU A 103 -2.04 -7.95 -4.94
N LEU A 104 -0.97 -8.22 -4.19
CA LEU A 104 -0.72 -9.52 -3.57
C LEU A 104 -1.81 -9.86 -2.55
N ALA A 105 -2.18 -8.92 -1.67
CA ALA A 105 -3.25 -9.11 -0.70
C ALA A 105 -4.61 -9.38 -1.38
N ALA A 106 -4.95 -8.61 -2.42
CA ALA A 106 -6.19 -8.78 -3.17
C ALA A 106 -6.26 -10.13 -3.92
N ARG A 107 -5.13 -10.59 -4.49
CA ARG A 107 -5.02 -11.92 -5.11
C ARG A 107 -5.23 -13.05 -4.11
N GLN A 108 -4.76 -12.88 -2.87
CA GLN A 108 -4.91 -13.91 -1.83
C GLN A 108 -6.39 -14.10 -1.43
N VAL A 109 -7.18 -13.03 -1.39
CA VAL A 109 -8.60 -13.10 -0.99
C VAL A 109 -9.51 -13.56 -2.13
N THR A 110 -9.23 -13.17 -3.37
CA THR A 110 -10.04 -13.60 -4.53
C THR A 110 -10.00 -15.10 -4.83
N ARG A 111 -8.94 -15.79 -4.37
CA ARG A 111 -8.82 -17.26 -4.42
C ARG A 111 -9.69 -17.99 -3.40
N VAL A 112 -10.21 -17.31 -2.38
CA VAL A 112 -11.07 -17.93 -1.35
C VAL A 112 -12.49 -18.04 -1.89
N ASP A 113 -13.05 -19.24 -1.78
CA ASP A 113 -14.36 -19.59 -2.36
C ASP A 113 -15.50 -18.89 -1.59
N PRO A 114 -16.32 -18.04 -2.23
CA PRO A 114 -17.39 -17.29 -1.57
C PRO A 114 -18.39 -18.17 -0.81
N LEU A 115 -18.61 -19.41 -1.25
CA LEU A 115 -19.52 -20.36 -0.58
C LEU A 115 -19.02 -20.78 0.80
N THR A 116 -17.69 -20.83 1.00
CA THR A 116 -17.10 -21.08 2.33
C THR A 116 -17.18 -19.85 3.25
N ALA A 117 -17.16 -18.65 2.69
CA ALA A 117 -17.18 -17.39 3.45
C ALA A 117 -18.58 -17.01 4.00
N LEU A 118 -19.65 -17.54 3.41
CA LEU A 118 -21.04 -17.28 3.81
C LEU A 118 -21.63 -18.33 4.78
N GLY A 119 -20.83 -19.30 5.24
CA GLY A 119 -21.31 -20.34 6.17
C GLY A 119 -21.71 -21.66 5.52
N GLY A 120 -21.03 -22.10 4.46
CA GLY A 120 -21.14 -23.47 3.94
C GLY A 120 -20.66 -24.58 4.89
N GLN A 121 -20.35 -24.24 6.14
CA GLN A 121 -20.21 -25.19 7.24
C GLN A 121 -21.32 -24.82 8.22
N ARG A 122 -22.34 -25.68 8.25
CA ARG A 122 -23.43 -25.68 9.24
C ARG A 122 -22.88 -25.54 10.65
#